data_AF-A0A2V2DMU6-F1
#
_entry.id   AF-A0A2V2DMU6-F1
#
_cell.length_a   1.000
_cell.length_b   1.000
_cell.length_c   1.000
_cell.angle_alpha   90.00
_cell.angle_beta   90.00
_cell.angle_gamma   90.00
#
_symmetry.space_group_name_H-M   'P 1'
#
loop_
_entity.id
_entity.type
_entity.pdbx_description
1 polymer ?
#
loop_
_entity_poly.entity_id
_entity_poly.type
_entity_poly.pdbx_seq_one_letter_code
_entity_poly.pdbx_strand_id
1 'polypeptide(L)'
;RRTLGFHGAEHKTINCYEQGLPLTVENVRQCSRFHRRCGTSMSVCLLLLMLAVSLLIPPVLSDAVQLLIFFAALLLSVGIVYETMRAKKLNLAARLGLFAQRVTTREPNEAMILCAISALNAIVRQNTEG
;
A
#
# COMPACT_ATOMS: atom_id res chain seq x y z
N ARG A 1 -2.39 -15.90 8.38
CA ARG A 1 -0.93 -16.16 8.20
C ARG A 1 -0.55 -16.32 6.74
N ARG A 2 -1.21 -17.19 5.96
CA ARG A 2 -0.93 -17.43 4.53
C ARG A 2 -1.05 -16.16 3.66
N THR A 3 -2.11 -15.38 3.83
CA THR A 3 -2.37 -14.13 3.09
C THR A 3 -1.29 -13.06 3.31
N LEU A 4 -0.86 -12.86 4.56
CA LEU A 4 0.23 -11.91 4.89
C LEU A 4 1.56 -12.33 4.27
N GLY A 5 1.78 -13.64 4.08
CA GLY A 5 2.92 -14.17 3.34
C GLY A 5 2.84 -13.84 1.85
N PHE A 6 1.69 -14.06 1.20
CA PHE A 6 1.49 -13.64 -0.19
C PHE A 6 1.69 -12.13 -0.40
N HIS A 7 1.18 -11.31 0.51
CA HIS A 7 1.42 -9.86 0.48
C HIS A 7 2.91 -9.51 0.64
N GLY A 8 3.63 -10.23 1.50
CA GLY A 8 5.09 -10.11 1.59
C GLY A 8 5.80 -10.54 0.31
N ALA A 9 5.35 -11.60 -0.35
CA ALA A 9 5.88 -12.05 -1.64
C ALA A 9 5.67 -10.99 -2.73
N GLU A 10 4.47 -10.43 -2.84
CA GLU A 10 4.16 -9.34 -3.78
C GLU A 10 5.13 -8.16 -3.62
N HIS A 11 5.29 -7.65 -2.39
CA HIS A 11 6.20 -6.54 -2.10
C HIS A 11 7.65 -6.86 -2.45
N LYS A 12 8.12 -8.06 -2.10
CA LYS A 12 9.48 -8.48 -2.40
C LYS A 12 9.71 -8.59 -3.91
N THR A 13 8.76 -9.15 -4.65
CA THR A 13 8.85 -9.29 -6.11
C THR A 13 8.84 -7.93 -6.80
N ILE A 14 7.96 -7.02 -6.39
CA ILE A 14 7.94 -5.64 -6.91
C ILE A 14 9.26 -4.92 -6.60
N ASN A 15 9.75 -5.01 -5.36
CA ASN A 15 11.03 -4.40 -4.99
C ASN A 15 12.22 -4.97 -5.79
N CYS A 16 12.22 -6.28 -6.08
CA CYS A 16 13.23 -6.92 -6.93
C CYS A 16 13.19 -6.37 -8.35
N TYR A 17 11.99 -6.26 -8.92
CA TYR A 17 11.77 -5.69 -10.24
C TYR A 17 12.19 -4.22 -10.34
N GLU A 18 11.83 -3.39 -9.35
CA GLU A 18 12.21 -1.98 -9.28
C GLU A 18 13.72 -1.76 -9.11
N GLN A 19 14.44 -2.73 -8.55
CA GLN A 19 15.90 -2.73 -8.47
C GLN A 19 16.57 -3.17 -9.78
N GLY A 20 15.81 -3.61 -10.78
CA GLY A 20 16.33 -4.14 -12.03
C GLY A 20 17.00 -5.51 -11.89
N LEU A 21 16.73 -6.24 -10.80
CA LEU A 21 17.29 -7.57 -10.59
C LEU A 21 16.46 -8.64 -11.33
N PRO A 22 17.10 -9.73 -11.82
CA PRO A 22 16.38 -10.86 -12.37
C PRO A 22 15.37 -11.44 -11.37
N LEU A 23 14.14 -11.71 -11.82
CA LEU A 23 13.07 -12.26 -11.00
C LEU A 23 13.27 -13.75 -10.72
N THR A 24 14.26 -14.08 -9.89
CA THR A 24 14.50 -15.41 -9.34
C THR A 24 14.07 -15.48 -7.89
N VAL A 25 13.81 -16.69 -7.38
CA VAL A 25 13.43 -16.89 -5.97
C VAL A 25 14.51 -16.34 -5.04
N GLU A 26 15.78 -16.55 -5.38
CA GLU A 26 16.94 -16.12 -4.61
C GLU A 26 16.98 -14.60 -4.46
N ASN A 27 16.84 -13.86 -5.57
CA ASN A 27 16.87 -12.41 -5.56
C ASN A 27 15.66 -11.83 -4.81
N VAL A 28 14.46 -12.34 -5.10
CA VAL A 28 13.23 -11.88 -4.44
C VAL A 28 13.29 -12.12 -2.94
N ARG A 29 13.83 -13.26 -2.49
CA ARG A 29 13.95 -13.59 -1.05
C ARG A 29 14.80 -12.55 -0.30
N GLN A 30 15.82 -11.98 -0.93
CA GLN A 30 16.69 -10.96 -0.34
C GLN A 30 16.09 -9.55 -0.31
N CYS A 31 15.10 -9.25 -1.15
CA CYS A 31 14.43 -7.96 -1.15
C CYS A 31 13.60 -7.73 0.13
N SER A 32 13.32 -6.46 0.42
CA SER A 32 12.48 -6.08 1.56
C SER A 32 11.02 -6.46 1.34
N ARG A 33 10.32 -6.93 2.38
CA ARG A 33 8.85 -7.08 2.38
C ARG A 33 8.11 -5.76 2.60
N PHE A 34 8.84 -4.65 2.76
CA PHE A 34 8.29 -3.32 2.95
C PHE A 34 8.38 -2.53 1.65
N HIS A 35 7.24 -1.97 1.22
CA HIS A 35 7.15 -1.21 -0.02
C HIS A 35 6.40 0.09 0.19
N ARG A 36 6.95 1.21 -0.29
CA ARG A 36 6.38 2.54 -0.01
C ARG A 36 5.01 2.74 -0.66
N ARG A 37 4.80 2.16 -1.85
CA ARG A 37 3.59 2.36 -2.66
C ARG A 37 2.63 1.17 -2.53
N CYS A 38 2.27 0.82 -1.30
CA CYS A 38 1.31 -0.25 -1.03
C CYS A 38 -0.09 0.31 -0.74
N GLY A 39 -1.13 -0.33 -1.27
CA GLY A 39 -2.53 0.03 -0.98
C GLY A 39 -2.86 -0.03 0.51
N THR A 40 -2.30 -0.99 1.26
CA THR A 40 -2.53 -1.05 2.72
C THR A 40 -1.90 0.13 3.47
N SER A 41 -0.77 0.67 2.99
CA SER A 41 -0.19 1.90 3.54
C SER A 41 -1.10 3.10 3.30
N MET A 42 -1.69 3.18 2.10
CA MET A 42 -2.65 4.23 1.75
C MET A 42 -3.90 4.15 2.63
N SER A 43 -4.50 2.96 2.78
CA SER A 43 -5.70 2.76 3.60
C SER A 43 -5.48 3.13 5.06
N VAL A 44 -4.32 2.77 5.64
CA VAL A 44 -4.01 3.13 7.04
C VAL A 44 -3.83 4.65 7.20
N CYS A 45 -3.13 5.30 6.27
CA CYS A 45 -3.00 6.75 6.31
C CYS A 45 -4.35 7.44 6.17
N LEU A 46 -5.21 6.95 5.27
CA LEU A 46 -6.56 7.46 5.08
C LEU A 46 -7.43 7.27 6.33
N LEU A 47 -7.37 6.11 6.97
CA LEU A 47 -8.11 5.83 8.20
C LEU A 47 -7.70 6.76 9.34
N LEU A 48 -6.40 6.95 9.56
CA LEU A 48 -5.89 7.85 10.60
C LEU A 48 -6.27 9.30 10.33
N LEU A 49 -6.18 9.73 9.07
CA LEU A 49 -6.59 11.07 8.66
C LEU A 49 -8.09 11.28 8.85
N MET A 50 -8.93 10.33 8.42
CA MET A 50 -10.38 10.42 8.56
C MET A 50 -10.83 10.37 10.01
N LEU A 51 -10.12 9.62 10.87
CA LEU A 51 -10.35 9.65 12.32
C LEU A 51 -10.04 11.04 12.90
N ALA A 52 -8.95 11.68 12.47
CA ALA A 52 -8.65 13.04 12.90
C ALA A 52 -9.69 14.04 12.40
N VAL A 53 -10.10 13.93 11.13
CA VAL A 53 -11.13 14.78 10.52
C VAL A 53 -12.47 14.62 11.24
N SER A 54 -12.90 13.40 11.56
CA SER A 54 -14.20 13.18 12.21
C SER A 54 -14.27 13.83 13.60
N LEU A 55 -13.15 13.89 14.32
CA LEU A 55 -13.06 14.58 15.61
C LEU A 55 -13.18 16.11 15.48
N LEU A 56 -12.95 16.67 14.30
CA LEU A 56 -13.07 18.11 14.02
C LEU A 56 -14.46 18.51 13.53
N ILE A 57 -15.35 17.55 13.23
CA ILE A 57 -16.72 17.85 12.79
C ILE A 57 -17.54 18.26 14.02
N PRO A 58 -18.09 19.50 14.07
CA PRO A 58 -18.84 19.95 15.22
C PRO A 58 -20.14 19.14 15.41
N PRO A 59 -20.42 18.62 16.62
CA PRO A 59 -21.62 17.82 16.87
C PRO A 59 -22.92 18.66 16.88
N VAL A 60 -22.80 19.99 16.87
CA VAL A 60 -23.92 20.93 16.82
C VAL A 60 -24.58 21.01 15.44
N LEU A 61 -23.94 20.46 14.40
CA LEU A 61 -24.48 20.41 13.04
C LEU A 61 -25.53 19.30 12.92
N SER A 62 -26.45 19.42 11.96
CA SER A 62 -27.39 18.34 11.66
C SER A 62 -26.68 17.12 11.05
N ASP A 63 -27.23 15.93 11.27
CA ASP A 63 -26.66 14.66 10.78
C ASP A 63 -26.40 14.68 9.28
N ALA A 64 -27.31 15.30 8.50
CA ALA A 64 -27.15 15.43 7.05
C ALA A 64 -25.93 16.29 6.66
N VAL A 65 -25.69 17.38 7.40
CA VAL A 65 -24.53 18.26 7.17
C VAL A 65 -23.25 17.57 7.61
N GLN A 66 -23.25 16.87 8.76
CA GLN A 66 -22.09 16.09 9.20
C GLN A 66 -21.71 15.01 8.18
N LEU A 67 -22.70 14.30 7.63
CA LEU A 67 -22.50 13.28 6.61
C LEU A 67 -21.92 13.86 5.32
N LEU A 68 -22.47 15.01 4.86
CA LEU A 68 -21.97 15.70 3.68
C LEU A 68 -20.49 16.12 3.86
N ILE A 69 -20.16 16.71 5.01
CA ILE A 69 -18.78 17.10 5.35
C ILE A 69 -17.87 15.87 5.36
N PHE A 70 -18.31 14.77 5.98
CA PHE A 70 -17.53 13.54 6.05
C PHE A 70 -17.22 12.96 4.67
N PHE A 71 -18.22 12.89 3.78
CA PHE A 71 -18.00 12.41 2.40
C PHE A 71 -17.11 13.34 1.59
N ALA A 72 -17.33 14.66 1.68
CA ALA A 72 -16.48 15.63 1.00
C ALA A 72 -15.02 15.53 1.47
N ALA A 73 -14.82 15.41 2.78
CA ALA A 73 -13.50 15.25 3.37
C ALA A 73 -12.85 13.91 2.98
N LEU A 74 -13.62 12.82 2.87
CA LEU A 74 -13.13 11.53 2.41
C LEU A 74 -12.60 11.61 0.97
N LEU A 75 -13.37 12.18 0.05
CA LEU A 75 -12.96 12.34 -1.35
C LEU A 75 -11.67 13.17 -1.47
N LEU A 76 -11.59 14.28 -0.74
CA LEU A 76 -10.40 15.13 -0.70
C LEU A 76 -9.20 14.39 -0.09
N SER A 77 -9.41 13.69 1.01
CA SER A 77 -8.38 12.94 1.73
C SER A 77 -7.77 11.84 0.88
N VAL A 78 -8.57 11.13 0.06
CA VAL A 78 -8.07 10.12 -0.87
C VAL A 78 -7.05 10.72 -1.84
N GLY A 79 -7.36 11.87 -2.44
CA GLY A 79 -6.44 12.55 -3.35
C GLY A 79 -5.15 13.00 -2.68
N ILE A 80 -5.27 13.61 -1.48
CA ILE A 80 -4.10 14.06 -0.70
C ILE A 80 -3.19 12.88 -0.31
N VAL A 81 -3.78 11.79 0.19
CA VAL A 81 -3.00 10.59 0.57
C VAL A 81 -2.36 9.95 -0.66
N TYR A 82 -3.05 9.89 -1.79
CA TYR A 82 -2.50 9.36 -3.03
C TYR A 82 -1.25 10.15 -3.50
N GLU A 83 -1.34 11.48 -3.57
CA GLU A 83 -0.23 12.32 -4.01
C GLU A 83 0.96 12.28 -3.03
N THR A 84 0.69 12.28 -1.73
CA THR A 84 1.75 12.16 -0.71
C THR A 84 2.45 10.81 -0.76
N MET A 85 1.72 9.72 -1.04
CA MET A 85 2.31 8.39 -1.23
C MET A 85 3.09 8.24 -2.55
N ARG A 86 2.70 8.98 -3.59
CA ARG A 86 3.40 9.02 -4.88
C ARG A 86 4.72 9.79 -4.80
N ALA A 87 4.85 10.71 -3.85
CA ALA A 87 6.05 11.50 -3.67
C ALA A 87 7.30 10.62 -3.46
N LYS A 88 8.41 10.95 -4.16
CA LYS A 88 9.67 10.18 -4.08
C LYS A 88 10.35 10.27 -2.71
N LYS A 89 10.13 11.36 -1.98
CA LYS A 89 10.72 11.61 -0.66
C LYS A 89 9.96 10.84 0.42
N LEU A 90 10.70 10.27 1.37
CA LEU A 90 10.11 9.60 2.53
C LEU A 90 9.47 10.64 3.46
N ASN A 91 8.15 10.75 3.41
CA ASN A 91 7.36 11.63 4.28
C ASN A 91 6.70 10.86 5.43
N LEU A 92 5.98 11.57 6.30
CA LEU A 92 5.31 10.98 7.46
C LEU A 92 4.30 9.90 7.06
N ALA A 93 3.49 10.13 6.02
CA ALA A 93 2.53 9.15 5.52
C ALA A 93 3.22 7.85 5.09
N ALA A 94 4.31 7.95 4.33
CA ALA A 94 5.10 6.79 3.94
C ALA A 94 5.68 6.05 5.15
N ARG A 95 6.13 6.75 6.20
CA ARG A 95 6.65 6.12 7.44
C ARG A 95 5.55 5.38 8.20
N LEU A 96 4.36 5.96 8.34
CA LEU A 96 3.20 5.33 8.98
C LEU A 96 2.73 4.10 8.20
N GLY A 97 2.72 4.19 6.87
CA GLY A 97 2.44 3.06 5.99
C GLY A 97 3.42 1.90 6.18
N LEU A 98 4.73 2.19 6.16
CA LEU A 98 5.77 1.19 6.41
C LEU A 98 5.66 0.58 7.82
N PHE A 99 5.25 1.37 8.81
CA PHE A 99 4.98 0.86 10.15
C PHE A 99 3.84 -0.15 10.15
N ALA A 100 2.72 0.17 9.49
CA ALA A 100 1.57 -0.74 9.37
C ALA A 100 1.93 -2.06 8.68
N GLN A 101 2.84 -2.03 7.71
CA GLN A 101 3.31 -3.24 7.04
C GLN A 101 4.00 -4.25 7.96
N ARG A 102 4.47 -3.83 9.14
CA ARG A 102 5.01 -4.78 10.13
C ARG A 102 3.97 -5.80 10.56
N VAL A 103 2.70 -5.41 10.60
CA VAL A 103 1.58 -6.29 10.96
C VAL A 103 0.81 -6.81 9.75
N THR A 104 0.82 -6.10 8.60
CA THR A 104 0.11 -6.52 7.37
C THR A 104 0.93 -7.37 6.40
N THR A 105 2.24 -7.59 6.64
CA THR A 105 3.07 -8.51 5.85
C THR A 105 3.78 -9.54 6.73
N ARG A 106 4.19 -10.67 6.13
CA ARG A 106 5.02 -11.71 6.74
C ARG A 106 6.03 -12.22 5.71
N GLU A 107 7.09 -12.88 6.19
CA GLU A 107 8.03 -13.54 5.28
C GLU A 107 7.34 -14.66 4.49
N PRO A 108 7.44 -14.65 3.16
CA PRO A 108 6.83 -15.67 2.31
C PRO A 108 7.66 -16.94 2.26
N ASN A 109 7.02 -18.06 1.90
CA ASN A 109 7.72 -19.26 1.47
C ASN A 109 7.98 -19.22 -0.05
N GLU A 110 8.71 -20.20 -0.54
CA GLU A 110 9.10 -20.29 -1.95
C GLU A 110 7.92 -20.34 -2.92
N ALA A 111 6.90 -21.14 -2.62
CA ALA A 111 5.71 -21.25 -3.47
C ALA A 111 4.97 -19.90 -3.60
N MET A 112 4.91 -19.10 -2.53
CA MET A 112 4.33 -17.75 -2.58
C MET A 112 5.16 -16.80 -3.44
N ILE A 113 6.50 -16.88 -3.36
CA ILE A 113 7.41 -16.09 -4.20
C ILE A 113 7.22 -16.45 -5.67
N LEU A 114 7.21 -17.74 -6.02
CA LEU A 114 7.00 -18.20 -7.38
C LEU A 114 5.66 -17.70 -7.94
N CYS A 115 4.59 -17.81 -7.16
CA CYS A 115 3.27 -17.30 -7.53
C CYS A 115 3.31 -15.78 -7.81
N ALA A 116 3.96 -15.00 -6.95
CA ALA A 116 4.10 -13.55 -7.14
C ALA A 116 4.96 -13.20 -8.37
N ILE A 117 6.04 -13.93 -8.63
CA ILE A 117 6.86 -13.78 -9.85
C ILE A 117 6.03 -14.07 -11.10
N SER A 118 5.28 -15.17 -11.12
CA SER A 118 4.40 -15.52 -12.24
C SER A 118 3.35 -14.44 -12.50
N ALA A 119 2.71 -13.92 -11.45
CA ALA A 119 1.74 -12.84 -11.55
C ALA A 119 2.36 -11.56 -12.11
N LEU A 120 3.53 -11.15 -11.62
CA LEU A 120 4.20 -9.94 -12.10
C LEU A 120 4.65 -10.08 -13.56
N ASN A 121 5.21 -11.23 -13.94
CA ASN A 121 5.61 -11.50 -15.32
C ASN A 121 4.43 -11.45 -16.28
N ALA A 122 3.25 -11.94 -15.88
CA ALA A 122 2.05 -11.85 -16.71
C ALA A 122 1.64 -10.38 -16.97
N ILE A 123 1.71 -9.53 -15.94
CA ILE A 123 1.42 -8.09 -16.05
C ILE A 123 2.45 -7.39 -16.95
N VAL A 124 3.75 -7.68 -16.76
CA VAL A 124 4.81 -7.07 -17.57
C VAL A 124 4.66 -7.44 -19.04
N ARG A 125 4.37 -8.71 -19.36
CA ARG A 125 4.11 -9.15 -20.74
C ARG A 125 2.92 -8.44 -21.39
N GLN A 126 1.81 -8.32 -20.66
CA GLN A 126 0.63 -7.61 -21.15
C GLN A 126 0.94 -6.14 -21.48
N ASN A 127 1.77 -5.46 -20.67
CA ASN A 127 2.16 -4.08 -20.94
C ASN A 127 3.16 -3.92 -22.09
N THR A 128 3.87 -4.98 -22.50
CA THR A 128 4.80 -4.93 -23.64
C THR A 128 4.15 -5.32 -24.96
N GLU A 129 3.02 -6.03 -24.92
CA GLU A 129 2.31 -6.52 -26.11
C GLU A 129 1.09 -5.66 -26.51
N GLY A 130 0.71 -4.67 -25.70
CA GLY A 130 -0.35 -3.70 -25.99
C GLY A 130 0.19 -2.31 -26.29
#